data_AF-A9WAH2-F1
#
_entry.id   AF-A9WAH2-F1
#
_cell.length_a   1.000
_cell.length_b   1.000
_cell.length_c   1.000
_cell.angle_alpha   90.00
_cell.angle_beta   90.00
_cell.angle_gamma   90.00
#
_symmetry.space_group_name_H-M   'P 1'
#
loop_
_entity.id
_entity.type
_entity.pdbx_description
1 polymer ?
#
loop_
_entity_poly.entity_id
_entity_poly.type
_entity_poly.pdbx_seq_one_letter_code
_entity_poly.pdbx_strand_id
1 'polypeptide(L)'
;MKIQPHPRLRGMMVGDEVYSYHYNLAAKVADIFPAAVCVRIGVLSTESPMELSHTPQLWRADEIENLSVCRYCGTRDGVRVVSDRGIPFRVCVQCLPPDAE
;
A
#
# COMPACT_ATOMS: atom_id res chain seq x y z
N MET A 1 17.88 22.93 4.57
CA MET A 1 16.51 22.54 4.99
C MET A 1 16.41 21.02 4.88
N LYS A 2 16.23 20.27 5.97
CA LYS A 2 16.03 18.82 5.89
C LYS A 2 14.55 18.56 5.66
N ILE A 3 14.18 18.03 4.51
CA ILE A 3 12.79 17.63 4.22
C ILE A 3 12.47 16.48 5.18
N GLN A 4 11.46 16.67 6.04
CA GLN A 4 11.04 15.63 6.96
C GLN A 4 10.11 14.64 6.25
N PRO A 5 10.32 13.33 6.41
CA PRO A 5 9.40 12.33 5.89
C PRO A 5 8.02 12.46 6.52
N HIS A 6 6.98 12.28 5.71
CA HIS A 6 5.61 12.23 6.19
C HIS A 6 5.42 11.05 7.16
N PRO A 7 4.73 11.21 8.30
CA PRO A 7 4.62 10.17 9.33
C PRO A 7 4.11 8.82 8.83
N ARG A 8 3.20 8.81 7.84
CA ARG A 8 2.66 7.58 7.23
C ARG A 8 3.68 6.77 6.43
N LEU A 9 4.77 7.40 5.99
CA LEU A 9 5.85 6.70 5.29
C LEU A 9 6.87 6.09 6.24
N ARG A 10 6.75 6.37 7.55
CA ARG A 10 7.66 5.81 8.55
C ARG A 10 7.58 4.29 8.52
N GLY A 11 8.70 3.65 8.20
CA GLY A 11 8.79 2.20 8.13
C GLY A 11 8.16 1.58 6.90
N MET A 12 7.73 2.37 5.90
CA MET A 12 7.35 1.87 4.58
C MET A 12 8.58 1.39 3.82
N MET A 13 8.43 0.34 3.01
CA MET A 13 9.53 -0.29 2.28
C MET A 13 9.15 -0.55 0.82
N VAL A 14 10.18 -0.59 -0.04
CA VAL A 14 10.00 -1.08 -1.42
C VAL A 14 9.46 -2.50 -1.39
N GLY A 15 8.44 -2.77 -2.21
CA GLY A 15 7.71 -4.03 -2.24
C GLY A 15 6.46 -4.06 -1.35
N ASP A 16 6.26 -3.08 -0.45
CA ASP A 16 5.03 -2.97 0.32
C ASP A 16 3.83 -2.82 -0.60
N GLU A 17 2.74 -3.48 -0.22
CA GLU A 17 1.44 -3.32 -0.83
C GLU A 17 0.77 -2.09 -0.26
N VAL A 18 0.37 -1.17 -1.14
CA VAL A 18 -0.31 0.06 -0.78
C VAL A 18 -1.60 0.19 -1.57
N TYR A 19 -2.59 0.83 -0.96
CA TYR A 19 -3.84 1.19 -1.62
C TYR A 19 -3.95 2.70 -1.70
N SER A 20 -4.24 3.24 -2.89
CA SER A 20 -4.59 4.65 -3.07
C SER A 20 -6.09 4.84 -3.01
N TYR A 21 -6.57 5.68 -2.09
CA TYR A 21 -7.97 6.10 -2.03
C TYR A 21 -8.35 7.01 -3.20
N HIS A 22 -7.41 7.81 -3.70
CA HIS A 22 -7.66 8.72 -4.81
C HIS A 22 -7.92 7.95 -6.12
N TYR A 23 -7.07 6.97 -6.42
CA TYR A 23 -7.19 6.16 -7.65
C TYR A 23 -8.06 4.90 -7.46
N ASN A 24 -8.41 4.54 -6.22
CA ASN A 24 -9.05 3.29 -5.85
C ASN A 24 -8.31 2.04 -6.35
N LEU A 25 -6.97 2.07 -6.29
CA LEU A 25 -6.09 1.02 -6.82
C LEU A 25 -5.10 0.51 -5.76
N ALA A 26 -4.84 -0.79 -5.81
CA ALA A 26 -3.75 -1.43 -5.06
C ALA A 26 -2.50 -1.57 -5.95
N ALA A 27 -1.33 -1.33 -5.38
CA ALA A 27 -0.06 -1.51 -6.08
C ALA A 27 1.08 -1.84 -5.11
N LYS A 28 2.26 -2.14 -5.66
CA LYS A 28 3.48 -2.32 -4.88
C LYS A 28 4.38 -1.10 -4.98
N VAL A 29 4.94 -0.68 -3.85
CA VAL A 29 5.93 0.39 -3.78
C VAL A 29 7.17 0.00 -4.58
N ALA A 30 7.54 0.82 -5.55
CA ALA A 30 8.75 0.69 -6.35
C ALA A 30 9.87 1.62 -5.83
N ASP A 31 9.52 2.77 -5.28
CA ASP A 31 10.47 3.72 -4.67
C ASP A 31 9.76 4.60 -3.61
N ILE A 32 10.53 5.18 -2.68
CA ILE A 32 10.00 5.97 -1.55
C ILE A 32 10.63 7.35 -1.53
N PHE A 33 9.78 8.37 -1.43
CA PHE A 33 10.15 9.77 -1.33
C PHE A 33 9.68 10.34 0.02
N PRO A 34 10.16 11.52 0.44
CA PRO A 34 9.77 12.06 1.76
C PRO A 34 8.26 12.28 1.96
N ALA A 35 7.48 12.51 0.91
CA ALA A 35 6.03 12.77 1.02
C ALA A 35 5.17 11.94 0.06
N ALA A 36 5.77 10.95 -0.61
CA ALA A 36 5.10 10.15 -1.62
C ALA A 36 5.80 8.80 -1.82
N VAL A 37 5.16 7.89 -2.54
CA VAL A 37 5.77 6.67 -3.06
C VAL A 37 5.58 6.59 -4.56
N CYS A 38 6.55 6.01 -5.25
CA CYS A 38 6.38 5.61 -6.63
C CYS A 38 5.92 4.15 -6.68
N VAL A 39 4.93 3.86 -7.52
CA VAL A 39 4.43 2.52 -7.82
C VAL A 39 4.47 2.27 -9.32
N ARG A 40 4.41 1.01 -9.75
CA ARG A 40 4.25 0.65 -11.17
C ARG A 40 2.87 0.05 -11.39
N ILE A 41 2.08 0.69 -12.25
CA ILE A 41 0.72 0.24 -12.59
C ILE A 41 0.73 -0.40 -13.98
N GLY A 42 0.16 -1.60 -14.09
CA GLY A 42 -0.11 -2.22 -15.38
C GLY A 42 -1.27 -1.52 -16.07
N VAL A 43 -1.04 -1.06 -17.30
CA VAL A 43 -2.05 -0.44 -18.16
C VAL A 43 -2.22 -1.34 -19.37
N LEU A 44 -3.41 -1.93 -19.50
CA LEU A 44 -3.79 -2.72 -20.65
C LEU A 44 -4.45 -1.79 -21.68
N SER A 45 -3.80 -1.59 -22.83
CA SER A 45 -4.41 -0.96 -23.99
C SER A 45 -5.21 -2.00 -24.76
N THR A 46 -6.48 -1.70 -25.03
CA THR A 46 -7.38 -2.56 -25.82
C THR A 46 -7.40 -2.20 -27.30
N GLU A 47 -6.57 -1.25 -27.72
CA GLU A 47 -6.35 -0.97 -29.16
C GLU A 47 -5.68 -2.19 -29.82
N SER A 48 -5.75 -2.30 -31.15
CA SER A 48 -5.13 -3.42 -31.88
C SER A 48 -3.75 -3.00 -32.41
N PRO A 49 -2.66 -3.69 -32.04
CA PRO A 49 -2.58 -4.86 -31.18
C PRO A 49 -2.76 -4.51 -29.69
N MET A 50 -3.30 -5.47 -28.91
CA MET A 50 -3.46 -5.31 -27.46
C MET A 50 -2.09 -5.30 -26.79
N GLU A 51 -1.81 -4.27 -26.02
CA GLU A 51 -0.51 -4.04 -25.39
C GLU A 51 -0.67 -3.88 -23.87
N LEU A 52 0.12 -4.64 -23.11
CA LEU A 52 0.29 -4.44 -21.67
C LEU A 52 1.54 -3.60 -21.44
N SER A 53 1.35 -2.39 -20.92
CA SER A 53 2.44 -1.49 -20.53
C SER A 53 2.49 -1.30 -19.02
N HIS A 54 3.63 -0.86 -18.49
CA HIS A 54 3.76 -0.47 -17.09
C HIS A 54 4.09 1.01 -17.01
N THR A 55 3.25 1.77 -16.32
CA THR A 55 3.45 3.21 -16.14
C THR A 55 3.80 3.51 -14.68
N PRO A 56 4.94 4.19 -14.41
CA PRO A 56 5.25 4.65 -13.07
C PRO A 56 4.26 5.73 -12.64
N GLN A 57 3.78 5.66 -11.40
CA GLN A 57 2.92 6.68 -10.81
C GLN A 57 3.43 7.08 -9.44
N LEU A 58 3.38 8.38 -9.15
CA LEU A 58 3.73 8.93 -7.85
C LEU A 58 2.45 9.18 -7.04
N TRP A 59 2.32 8.50 -5.90
CA TRP A 59 1.16 8.61 -5.00
C TRP A 59 1.55 9.30 -3.71
N ARG A 60 0.72 10.25 -3.27
CA ARG A 60 1.01 11.05 -2.07
C ARG A 60 0.75 10.25 -0.79
N ALA A 61 1.53 10.55 0.25
CA ALA A 61 1.46 9.81 1.52
C ALA A 61 0.12 9.95 2.26
N ASP A 62 -0.62 11.04 2.04
CA ASP A 62 -1.94 11.32 2.62
C ASP A 62 -3.08 10.57 1.91
N GLU A 63 -2.84 10.08 0.70
CA GLU A 63 -3.82 9.37 -0.13
C GLU A 63 -3.63 7.85 -0.14
N ILE A 64 -2.58 7.34 0.50
CA ILE A 64 -2.24 5.92 0.53
C ILE A 64 -2.39 5.29 1.93
N GLU A 65 -2.79 4.03 1.93
CA GLU A 65 -2.80 3.14 3.08
C GLU A 65 -1.77 2.01 2.88
N ASN A 66 -1.00 1.67 3.91
CA ASN A 66 -0.05 0.55 3.85
C ASN A 66 -0.76 -0.75 4.23
N LEU A 67 -0.97 -1.62 3.25
CA LEU A 67 -1.64 -2.89 3.48
C LEU A 67 -0.69 -3.96 4.05
N SER A 68 0.63 -3.78 3.98
CA SER A 68 1.63 -4.75 4.44
C SER A 68 1.88 -4.74 5.95
N VAL A 69 1.22 -3.86 6.69
CA VAL A 69 1.39 -3.71 8.15
C VAL A 69 0.06 -3.90 8.87
N CYS A 70 0.13 -4.14 10.18
CA CYS A 70 -1.04 -4.16 11.04
C CYS A 70 -1.73 -2.79 11.03
N ARG A 71 -3.02 -2.76 10.71
CA ARG A 71 -3.86 -1.56 10.68
C ARG A 71 -3.85 -0.76 11.99
N TYR A 72 -3.68 -1.44 13.13
CA TYR A 72 -3.82 -0.80 14.45
C TYR A 72 -2.48 -0.36 15.04
N CYS A 73 -1.42 -1.14 14.90
CA CYS A 73 -0.14 -0.87 15.56
C CYS A 73 1.06 -0.71 14.60
N GLY A 74 0.85 -0.91 13.29
CA GLY A 74 1.92 -0.78 12.28
C GLY A 74 2.98 -1.89 12.30
N THR A 75 2.85 -2.92 13.14
CA THR A 75 3.77 -4.06 13.12
C THR A 75 3.65 -4.86 11.82
N ARG A 76 4.76 -5.47 11.41
CA ARG A 76 4.81 -6.42 10.29
C ARG A 76 4.73 -7.87 10.75
N ASP A 77 4.99 -8.12 12.02
CA ASP A 77 5.12 -9.46 12.57
C ASP A 77 3.76 -10.06 12.93
N GLY A 78 3.58 -11.33 12.57
CA GLY A 78 2.39 -12.09 12.91
C GLY A 78 1.09 -11.47 12.38
N VAL A 79 1.15 -10.79 11.23
CA VAL A 79 -0.02 -10.19 10.59
C VAL A 79 -0.80 -11.21 9.75
N ARG A 80 -2.12 -11.19 9.87
CA ARG A 80 -3.05 -11.98 9.05
C ARG A 80 -3.95 -11.05 8.24
N VAL A 81 -4.32 -11.49 7.04
CA VAL A 81 -5.31 -10.78 6.22
C VAL A 81 -6.68 -10.93 6.89
N VAL A 82 -7.31 -9.81 7.17
CA VAL A 82 -8.69 -9.71 7.61
C VAL A 82 -9.46 -9.09 6.45
N SER A 83 -10.43 -9.83 5.92
CA SER A 83 -11.36 -9.32 4.92
C SER A 83 -12.70 -9.11 5.59
N ASP A 84 -13.04 -7.85 5.86
CA ASP A 84 -14.45 -7.47 5.84
C ASP A 84 -14.85 -7.14 4.38
N ARG A 85 -16.11 -6.81 4.15
CA ARG A 85 -16.60 -6.43 2.82
C ARG A 85 -15.94 -5.10 2.42
N GLY A 86 -14.76 -5.15 1.80
CA GLY A 86 -13.98 -3.95 1.48
C GLY A 86 -12.54 -4.23 1.02
N ILE A 87 -11.67 -3.23 1.21
CA ILE A 87 -10.23 -3.35 0.92
C ILE A 87 -9.62 -4.25 2.01
N PRO A 88 -8.96 -5.37 1.64
CA PRO A 88 -8.35 -6.25 2.62
C PRO A 88 -7.30 -5.50 3.43
N PHE A 89 -7.36 -5.61 4.74
CA PHE A 89 -6.34 -5.07 5.63
C PHE A 89 -5.72 -6.17 6.48
N ARG A 90 -4.57 -5.89 7.07
CA ARG A 90 -3.86 -6.86 7.90
C ARG A 90 -3.93 -6.47 9.36
N VAL A 91 -4.03 -7.47 10.23
CA VAL A 91 -4.02 -7.28 11.69
C VAL A 91 -3.09 -8.30 12.33
N CYS A 92 -2.26 -7.87 13.28
CA CYS A 92 -1.37 -8.78 14.00
C CYS A 92 -2.11 -9.57 15.09
N VAL A 93 -1.53 -10.71 15.47
CA VAL A 93 -2.01 -11.58 16.56
C VAL A 93 -2.21 -10.86 17.90
N GLN A 94 -1.49 -9.76 18.14
CA GLN A 94 -1.65 -8.97 19.37
C GLN A 94 -2.90 -8.07 19.33
N CYS A 95 -3.20 -7.48 18.17
CA CYS A 95 -4.33 -6.57 18.02
C CYS A 95 -5.64 -7.30 17.73
N LEU A 96 -5.57 -8.51 17.17
CA LEU A 96 -6.73 -9.39 17.00
C LEU A 96 -6.31 -10.83 17.36
N PRO A 97 -6.47 -11.22 18.64
CA PRO A 97 -6.20 -12.57 19.11
C PRO A 97 -7.01 -13.62 18.33
N PRO A 98 -6.52 -14.86 18.23
CA PRO A 98 -7.18 -15.93 17.48
C PRO A 98 -8.58 -16.27 18.02
N ASP A 99 -8.86 -16.02 19.30
CA ASP A 99 -10.12 -16.38 19.97
C ASP A 99 -11.22 -15.29 19.88
N ALA A 100 -11.05 -14.30 18.99
CA ALA A 100 -11.95 -13.15 18.87
C ALA A 100 -12.99 -13.27 17.72
N GLU A 101 -13.29 -14.49 17.28
CA GLU A 101 -14.37 -14.79 16.30
C GLU A 101 -15.72 -15.03 16.97
#